data_AF-A0A159ZWL7-F1
#
_entry.id   AF-A0A159ZWL7-F1
#
_cell.length_a   1.000
_cell.length_b   1.000
_cell.length_c   1.000
_cell.angle_alpha   90.00
_cell.angle_beta   90.00
_cell.angle_gamma   90.00
#
_symmetry.space_group_name_H-M   'P 1'
#
loop_
_entity.id
_entity.type
_entity.pdbx_description
1 polymer ?
#
loop_
_entity_poly.entity_id
_entity_poly.type
_entity_poly.pdbx_seq_one_letter_code
_entity_poly.pdbx_strand_id
1 'polypeptide(L)'
;MFSVLRPHCLKLALLLLAANVGLILHLASGELKPVAEWVWLDILGEGGSALLALVWLGLVLKSRPTGRVTNYLILGLGCIFFSWWIDSLDEFIRLPDSITWDHWLESGPMPVGMILLTLGIYHWHREQLAINGQMEKRERLFREHRLFDKLTPLGGADFLKHELSASLEDSRRRQQPLSLLALDLDNFTAINQRFGHSEGDAVLQAVSQLLVLNLRRQDLLCRLAGDRFVVLLPDTGESQARRLALELEIAVRSLAHKTRQHSERLQLVASTAVVMAFDESPEALLKRLNLALAQSRTTLAKSA
;
A
#
# COMPACT_ATOMS: atom_id res chain seq x y z
N MET A 1 -11.51 19.41 15.46
CA MET A 1 -10.22 20.11 15.64
C MET A 1 -9.68 20.00 17.07
N PHE A 2 -10.50 20.14 18.12
CA PHE A 2 -10.05 20.11 19.53
C PHE A 2 -9.62 18.73 20.09
N SER A 3 -9.96 17.61 19.45
CA SER A 3 -9.62 16.27 19.99
C SER A 3 -8.12 15.94 19.93
N VAL A 4 -7.40 16.48 18.95
CA VAL A 4 -5.96 16.26 18.75
C VAL A 4 -5.12 17.05 19.76
N LEU A 5 -5.62 18.20 20.22
CA LEU A 5 -4.92 19.08 21.17
C LEU A 5 -5.14 18.70 22.63
N ARG A 6 -6.26 18.03 22.95
CA ARG A 6 -6.63 17.61 24.31
C ARG A 6 -5.49 16.96 25.12
N PRO A 7 -4.71 16.00 24.58
CA PRO A 7 -3.59 15.39 25.31
C PRO A 7 -2.36 16.30 25.44
N HIS A 8 -2.32 17.42 24.73
CA HIS A 8 -1.22 18.39 24.73
C HIS A 8 -1.58 19.69 25.46
N CYS A 9 -2.85 19.89 25.86
CA CYS A 9 -3.34 21.09 26.52
C CYS A 9 -2.50 21.51 27.73
N LEU A 10 -2.09 20.57 28.59
CA LEU A 10 -1.24 20.90 29.75
C LEU A 10 0.11 21.49 29.34
N LYS A 11 0.74 20.93 28.31
CA LYS A 11 2.07 21.39 27.83
C LYS A 11 1.97 22.77 27.17
N LEU A 12 0.92 22.98 26.38
CA LEU A 12 0.62 24.27 25.78
C LEU A 12 0.29 25.32 26.84
N ALA A 13 -0.49 24.95 27.86
CA ALA A 13 -0.80 25.83 28.99
C ALA A 13 0.45 26.19 29.80
N LEU A 14 1.37 25.23 30.02
CA LEU A 14 2.65 25.49 30.67
C LEU A 14 3.54 26.42 29.84
N LEU A 15 3.60 26.24 28.52
CA LEU A 15 4.35 27.12 27.63
C LEU A 15 3.79 28.56 27.66
N LEU A 16 2.46 28.69 27.58
CA LEU A 16 1.79 29.98 27.65
C LEU A 16 1.97 30.64 29.02
N LEU A 17 1.88 29.87 30.11
CA LEU A 17 2.15 30.34 31.45
C LEU A 17 3.59 30.85 31.57
N ALA A 18 4.57 30.08 31.10
CA ALA A 18 5.98 30.47 31.14
C ALA A 18 6.21 31.78 30.38
N ALA A 19 5.70 31.90 29.15
CA ALA A 19 5.82 33.12 28.34
C ALA A 19 5.21 34.36 29.02
N ASN A 20 4.03 34.20 29.67
CA ASN A 20 3.39 35.29 30.41
C ASN A 20 4.16 35.65 31.69
N VAL A 21 4.67 34.66 32.42
CA VAL A 21 5.52 34.92 33.61
C VAL A 21 6.77 35.68 33.19
N GLY A 22 7.42 35.28 32.09
CA GLY A 22 8.55 36.00 31.51
C GLY A 22 8.20 37.46 31.21
N LEU A 23 7.12 37.70 30.49
CA LEU A 23 6.64 39.06 30.20
C LEU A 23 6.40 39.89 31.46
N ILE A 24 5.70 39.33 32.45
CA ILE A 24 5.40 40.03 33.71
C ILE A 24 6.68 40.36 34.48
N LEU A 25 7.66 39.45 34.50
CA LEU A 25 8.95 39.69 35.16
C LEU A 25 9.71 40.85 34.51
N HIS A 26 9.71 40.94 33.18
CA HIS A 26 10.36 42.05 32.47
C HIS A 26 9.62 43.37 32.73
N LEU A 27 8.28 43.38 32.65
CA LEU A 27 7.48 44.58 32.94
C LEU A 27 7.59 45.06 34.40
N ALA A 28 7.75 44.14 35.35
CA ALA A 28 7.88 44.47 36.77
C ALA A 28 9.27 44.99 37.14
N SER A 29 10.29 44.60 36.37
CA SER A 29 11.70 44.87 36.70
C SER A 29 12.35 45.91 35.79
N GLY A 30 11.70 46.27 34.68
CA GLY A 30 12.21 47.18 33.66
C GLY A 30 11.28 48.36 33.34
N GLU A 31 11.80 49.27 32.53
CA GLU A 31 11.07 50.45 32.04
C GLU A 31 10.76 50.32 30.55
N LEU A 32 9.61 50.82 30.11
CA LEU A 32 9.24 50.77 28.69
C LEU A 32 10.11 51.71 27.86
N LYS A 33 10.73 51.17 26.81
CA LYS A 33 11.50 51.95 25.85
C LYS A 33 10.55 52.82 25.01
N PRO A 34 10.88 54.10 24.77
CA PRO A 34 10.14 54.91 23.82
C PRO A 34 10.28 54.34 22.40
N VAL A 35 9.26 54.51 21.56
CA VAL A 35 9.21 53.95 20.20
C VAL A 35 10.43 54.35 19.33
N ALA A 36 11.06 55.48 19.63
CA ALA A 36 12.27 55.93 18.93
C ALA A 36 13.50 55.05 19.17
N GLU A 37 13.51 54.26 20.24
CA GLU A 37 14.60 53.35 20.61
C GLU A 37 14.35 51.90 20.15
N TRP A 38 13.21 51.63 19.51
CA TRP A 38 12.89 50.29 19.02
C TRP A 38 13.74 49.91 17.80
N VAL A 39 14.38 48.75 17.85
CA VAL A 39 15.06 48.18 16.69
C VAL A 39 14.08 47.28 15.94
N TRP A 40 13.43 47.85 14.92
CA TRP A 40 12.41 47.15 14.12
C TRP A 40 12.90 45.86 13.47
N LEU A 41 14.19 45.77 13.13
CA LEU A 41 14.76 44.56 12.54
C LEU A 41 14.77 43.40 13.54
N ASP A 42 15.10 43.68 14.79
CA ASP A 42 15.22 42.69 15.87
C ASP A 42 13.82 42.27 16.34
N ILE A 43 12.89 43.23 16.48
CA ILE A 43 11.47 42.93 16.71
C ILE A 43 10.90 41.98 15.64
N LEU A 44 11.18 42.24 14.37
CA LEU A 44 10.72 41.38 13.28
C LEU A 44 11.46 40.04 13.23
N GLY A 45 12.77 40.04 13.49
CA GLY A 45 13.61 38.84 13.47
C GLY A 45 13.26 37.89 14.61
N GLU A 46 13.32 38.37 15.84
CA GLU A 46 13.13 37.59 17.06
C GLU A 46 11.66 37.28 17.30
N GLY A 47 10.81 38.31 17.28
CA GLY A 47 9.36 38.14 17.41
C GLY A 47 8.77 37.30 16.27
N GLY A 48 9.26 37.49 15.03
CA GLY A 48 8.89 36.65 13.89
C GLY A 48 9.35 35.20 14.04
N SER A 49 10.56 34.96 14.55
CA SER A 49 11.09 33.62 14.82
C SER A 49 10.31 32.90 15.92
N ALA A 50 9.92 33.61 16.98
CA ALA A 50 9.02 33.09 18.01
C ALA A 50 7.65 32.67 17.41
N LEU A 51 7.04 33.53 16.57
CA LEU A 51 5.79 33.18 15.89
C LEU A 51 5.95 31.96 14.98
N LEU A 52 7.04 31.85 14.23
CA LEU A 52 7.33 30.68 13.40
C LEU A 52 7.48 29.40 14.23
N ALA A 53 8.13 29.47 15.39
CA ALA A 53 8.23 28.34 16.31
C ALA A 53 6.84 27.85 16.78
N LEU A 54 5.89 28.75 17.05
CA LEU A 54 4.50 28.38 17.36
C LEU A 54 3.78 27.75 16.17
N VAL A 55 4.01 28.27 14.95
CA VAL A 55 3.45 27.68 13.71
C VAL A 55 3.96 26.25 13.54
N TRP A 56 5.27 26.01 13.68
CA TRP A 56 5.86 24.68 13.60
C TRP A 56 5.34 23.76 14.69
N LEU A 57 5.16 24.26 15.91
CA LEU A 57 4.59 23.50 17.02
C LEU A 57 3.15 23.06 16.68
N GLY A 58 2.35 23.95 16.09
CA GLY A 58 1.01 23.64 15.58
C GLY A 58 1.01 22.57 14.48
N LEU A 59 1.96 22.65 13.54
CA LEU A 59 2.12 21.64 12.48
C LEU A 59 2.51 20.27 13.03
N VAL A 60 3.42 20.22 14.00
CA VAL A 60 3.82 18.98 14.68
C VAL A 60 2.60 18.35 15.38
N LEU A 61 1.84 19.14 16.14
CA LEU A 61 0.64 18.67 16.83
C LEU A 61 -0.44 18.15 15.88
N LYS A 62 -0.59 18.77 14.70
CA LYS A 62 -1.57 18.34 13.70
C LYS A 62 -1.15 17.08 12.96
N SER A 63 0.14 16.94 12.67
CA SER A 63 0.67 15.86 11.83
C SER A 63 1.00 14.58 12.57
N ARG A 64 1.11 14.62 13.90
CA ARG A 64 1.66 13.53 14.71
C ARG A 64 0.71 13.09 15.82
N PRO A 65 0.58 11.77 16.07
CA PRO A 65 -0.07 11.29 17.28
C PRO A 65 0.77 11.61 18.52
N THR A 66 0.13 11.55 19.70
CA THR A 66 0.79 11.66 21.00
C THR A 66 1.82 10.57 21.18
N GLY A 67 3.01 10.91 21.69
CA GLY A 67 4.06 9.93 21.92
C GLY A 67 5.37 10.57 22.37
N ARG A 68 6.40 9.74 22.59
CA ARG A 68 7.71 10.19 23.07
C ARG A 68 8.35 11.20 22.11
N VAL A 69 8.32 10.89 20.81
CA VAL A 69 8.91 11.75 19.77
C VAL A 69 8.18 13.09 19.69
N THR A 70 6.85 13.07 19.69
CA THR A 70 6.03 14.27 19.70
C THR A 70 6.31 15.14 20.93
N ASN A 71 6.59 14.53 22.09
CA ASN A 71 6.99 15.27 23.29
C ASN A 71 8.35 15.95 23.13
N TYR A 72 9.35 15.26 22.57
CA TYR A 72 10.66 15.85 22.30
C TYR A 72 10.56 17.05 21.35
N LEU A 73 9.77 16.92 20.28
CA LEU A 73 9.56 18.02 19.32
C LEU A 73 8.82 19.21 19.94
N ILE A 74 7.76 18.97 20.71
CA ILE A 74 6.99 20.05 21.37
C ILE A 74 7.84 20.76 22.42
N LEU A 75 8.55 20.02 23.28
CA LEU A 75 9.40 20.62 24.30
C LEU A 75 10.57 21.37 23.66
N GLY A 76 11.17 20.79 22.61
CA GLY A 76 12.22 21.44 21.83
C GLY A 76 11.78 22.77 21.23
N LEU A 77 10.66 22.77 20.48
CA LEU A 77 10.09 23.97 19.89
C LEU A 77 9.56 24.97 20.94
N GLY A 78 9.06 24.48 22.07
CA GLY A 78 8.63 25.32 23.19
C GLY A 78 9.78 26.08 23.84
N CYS A 79 10.93 25.43 24.06
CA CYS A 79 12.13 26.10 24.55
C CYS A 79 12.67 27.13 23.54
N ILE A 80 12.68 26.79 22.25
CA ILE A 80 13.09 27.72 21.19
C ILE A 80 12.15 28.93 21.15
N PHE A 81 10.84 28.70 21.14
CA PHE A 81 9.83 29.77 21.21
C PHE A 81 10.06 30.67 22.42
N PHE A 82 10.25 30.07 23.60
CA PHE A 82 10.42 30.83 24.84
C PHE A 82 11.68 31.69 24.81
N SER A 83 12.82 31.16 24.34
CA SER A 83 14.04 31.94 24.16
C SER A 83 13.84 33.15 23.25
N TRP A 84 13.36 32.96 22.03
CA TRP A 84 13.10 34.05 21.09
C TRP A 84 12.01 35.03 21.58
N TRP A 85 11.05 34.55 22.35
CA TRP A 85 10.03 35.40 22.96
C TRP A 85 10.65 36.33 23.99
N ILE A 86 11.47 35.80 24.90
CA ILE A 86 12.15 36.60 25.93
C ILE A 86 13.10 37.60 25.29
N ASP A 87 13.92 37.16 24.34
CA ASP A 87 14.85 38.00 23.57
C ASP A 87 14.13 39.21 22.95
N SER A 88 12.99 38.95 22.30
CA SER A 88 12.20 40.03 21.68
C SER A 88 11.61 41.05 22.67
N LEU A 89 11.53 40.74 23.97
CA LEU A 89 11.00 41.67 24.97
C LEU A 89 11.97 42.80 25.27
N ASP A 90 13.29 42.57 25.12
CA ASP A 90 14.30 43.58 25.42
C ASP A 90 14.21 44.76 24.46
N GLU A 91 13.67 44.59 23.25
CA GLU A 91 13.37 45.68 22.34
C GLU A 91 12.28 46.63 22.82
N PHE A 92 11.40 46.17 23.71
CA PHE A 92 10.32 46.97 24.29
C PHE A 92 10.59 47.42 25.72
N ILE A 93 11.42 46.68 26.46
CA ILE A 93 11.62 46.84 27.89
C ILE A 93 13.13 46.96 28.18
N ARG A 94 13.54 48.03 28.84
CA ARG A 94 14.91 48.21 29.32
C ARG A 94 15.01 47.68 30.76
N LEU A 95 15.83 46.66 30.98
CA LEU A 95 16.17 46.19 32.31
C LEU A 95 17.38 46.97 32.90
N PRO A 96 17.44 47.18 34.23
CA PRO A 96 18.63 47.72 34.88
C PRO A 96 19.83 46.77 34.80
N ASP A 97 21.04 47.30 34.61
CA ASP A 97 22.30 46.53 34.50
C ASP A 97 22.64 45.64 35.74
N SER A 98 21.91 45.82 36.84
CA SER A 98 22.06 45.00 38.06
C SER A 98 21.38 43.63 37.96
N ILE A 99 20.50 43.45 36.98
CA ILE A 99 19.79 42.20 36.70
C ILE A 99 20.62 41.36 35.74
N THR A 100 20.79 40.07 36.04
CA THR A 100 21.59 39.12 35.23
C THR A 100 20.85 37.82 34.92
N TRP A 101 19.61 37.68 35.41
CA TRP A 101 18.78 36.50 35.18
C TRP A 101 18.15 36.49 33.78
N ASP A 102 18.08 37.65 33.13
CA ASP A 102 17.59 37.89 31.78
C ASP A 102 18.39 37.11 30.74
N HIS A 103 19.73 37.24 30.74
CA HIS A 103 20.63 36.51 29.85
C HIS A 103 20.44 34.98 29.96
N TRP A 104 20.14 34.49 31.17
CA TRP A 104 19.88 33.06 31.39
C TRP A 104 18.52 32.63 30.83
N LEU A 105 17.50 33.48 30.88
CA LEU A 105 16.18 33.18 30.32
C LEU A 105 16.16 33.28 28.79
N GLU A 106 16.94 34.20 28.23
CA GLU A 106 17.13 34.40 26.79
C GLU A 106 17.87 33.20 26.17
N SER A 107 19.10 32.94 26.63
CA SER A 107 20.01 32.01 25.98
C SER A 107 19.94 30.57 26.53
N GLY A 108 19.57 30.38 27.80
CA GLY A 108 19.62 29.06 28.47
C GLY A 108 18.67 28.00 27.89
N PRO A 109 17.40 28.31 27.58
CA PRO A 109 16.46 27.35 27.02
C PRO A 109 16.80 26.91 25.59
N MET A 110 17.48 27.74 24.80
CA MET A 110 17.84 27.47 23.40
C MET A 110 18.62 26.15 23.19
N PRO A 111 19.78 25.90 23.82
CA PRO A 111 20.53 24.66 23.63
C PRO A 111 19.75 23.43 24.10
N VAL A 112 18.96 23.55 25.16
CA VAL A 112 18.04 22.49 25.61
C VAL A 112 17.01 22.20 24.53
N GLY A 113 16.43 23.24 23.95
CA GLY A 113 15.49 23.17 22.85
C GLY A 113 16.07 22.44 21.63
N MET A 114 17.29 22.81 21.23
CA MET A 114 18.01 22.20 20.10
C MET A 114 18.32 20.72 20.34
N ILE A 115 18.75 20.33 21.55
CA ILE A 115 19.02 18.93 21.90
C ILE A 115 17.73 18.10 21.83
N LEU A 116 16.64 18.59 22.43
CA LEU A 116 15.36 17.91 22.41
C LEU A 116 14.80 17.78 20.99
N LEU A 117 14.90 18.85 20.18
CA LEU A 117 14.49 18.82 18.78
C LEU A 117 15.30 17.80 17.98
N THR A 118 16.61 17.75 18.18
CA THR A 118 17.52 16.79 17.52
C THR A 118 17.14 15.35 17.88
N LEU A 119 16.93 15.06 19.17
CA LEU A 119 16.47 13.74 19.62
C LEU A 119 15.09 13.39 19.04
N GLY A 120 14.18 14.36 18.97
CA GLY A 120 12.87 14.21 18.35
C GLY A 120 12.98 13.81 16.87
N ILE A 121 13.78 14.54 16.08
CA ILE A 121 14.00 14.25 14.66
C ILE A 121 14.69 12.90 14.47
N TYR A 122 15.70 12.57 15.28
CA TYR A 122 16.38 11.28 15.21
C TYR A 122 15.43 10.10 15.47
N HIS A 123 14.64 10.18 16.54
CA HIS A 123 13.68 9.12 16.84
C HIS A 123 12.54 9.07 15.82
N TRP A 124 12.12 10.21 15.27
CA TRP A 124 11.18 10.23 14.15
C TRP A 124 11.75 9.48 12.94
N HIS A 125 12.98 9.76 12.55
CA HIS A 125 13.62 9.07 11.43
C HIS A 125 13.64 7.55 11.64
N ARG A 126 13.94 7.09 12.86
CA ARG A 126 13.88 5.66 13.21
C ARG A 126 12.46 5.07 13.13
N GLU A 127 11.44 5.80 13.57
CA GLU A 127 10.04 5.38 13.42
C GLU A 127 9.67 5.23 11.94
N GLN A 128 10.10 6.16 11.08
CA GLN A 128 9.84 6.08 9.63
C GLN A 128 10.49 4.85 8.99
N LEU A 129 11.76 4.58 9.30
CA LEU A 129 12.46 3.39 8.81
C LEU A 129 11.75 2.09 9.24
N ALA A 130 11.27 2.02 10.47
CA ALA A 130 10.54 0.85 10.96
C ALA A 130 9.20 0.64 10.24
N ILE A 131 8.45 1.71 9.98
CA ILE A 131 7.19 1.65 9.23
C ILE A 131 7.44 1.19 7.79
N ASN A 132 8.43 1.78 7.11
CA ASN A 132 8.77 1.39 5.74
C ASN A 132 9.15 -0.10 5.64
N GLY A 133 9.99 -0.59 6.55
CA GLY A 133 10.35 -2.01 6.58
C GLY A 133 9.16 -2.95 6.83
N GLN A 134 8.13 -2.51 7.57
CA GLN A 134 6.90 -3.28 7.72
C GLN A 134 6.04 -3.27 6.45
N MET A 135 5.97 -2.12 5.75
CA MET A 135 5.22 -2.01 4.49
C MET A 135 5.84 -2.88 3.41
N GLU A 136 7.15 -2.88 3.25
CA GLU A 136 7.87 -3.73 2.29
C GLU A 136 7.62 -5.23 2.55
N LYS A 137 7.68 -5.67 3.82
CA LYS A 137 7.38 -7.07 4.18
C LYS A 137 5.95 -7.45 3.83
N ARG A 138 4.97 -6.58 4.11
CA ARG A 138 3.58 -6.81 3.75
C ARG A 138 3.39 -6.87 2.25
N GLU A 139 4.00 -5.95 1.52
CA GLU A 139 3.96 -5.92 0.06
C GLU A 139 4.51 -7.21 -0.53
N ARG A 140 5.67 -7.68 -0.03
CA ARG A 140 6.27 -8.93 -0.48
C ARG A 140 5.36 -10.14 -0.23
N LEU A 141 4.83 -10.28 0.98
CA LEU A 141 3.88 -11.35 1.30
C LEU A 141 2.66 -11.29 0.39
N PHE A 142 2.11 -10.09 0.14
CA PHE A 142 0.98 -9.92 -0.78
C PHE A 142 1.32 -10.28 -2.22
N ARG A 143 2.52 -9.93 -2.71
CA ARG A 143 3.00 -10.29 -4.05
C ARG A 143 3.16 -11.80 -4.21
N GLU A 144 3.77 -12.47 -3.24
CA GLU A 144 3.97 -13.92 -3.26
C GLU A 144 2.62 -14.67 -3.21
N HIS A 145 1.65 -14.21 -2.41
CA HIS A 145 0.29 -14.80 -2.39
C HIS A 145 -0.55 -14.45 -3.62
N ARG A 146 -0.23 -13.39 -4.37
CA ARG A 146 -0.90 -13.06 -5.64
C ARG A 146 -0.52 -14.00 -6.78
N LEU A 147 0.60 -14.69 -6.66
CA LEU A 147 1.02 -15.69 -7.64
C LEU A 147 0.11 -16.92 -7.61
N PHE A 148 -0.64 -17.17 -6.54
CA PHE A 148 -1.56 -18.30 -6.43
C PHE A 148 -3.01 -17.82 -6.36
N ASP A 149 -3.91 -18.64 -6.89
CA ASP A 149 -5.33 -18.42 -6.75
C ASP A 149 -5.77 -18.61 -5.28
N LYS A 150 -6.74 -17.83 -4.82
CA LYS A 150 -7.17 -17.87 -3.41
C LYS A 150 -8.03 -19.08 -3.06
N LEU A 151 -8.64 -19.72 -4.07
CA LEU A 151 -9.60 -20.81 -3.90
C LEU A 151 -9.03 -22.17 -4.28
N THR A 152 -8.20 -22.19 -5.32
CA THR A 152 -7.56 -23.38 -5.88
C THR A 152 -6.06 -23.32 -5.66
N PRO A 153 -5.33 -24.45 -5.57
CA PRO A 153 -3.87 -24.44 -5.41
C PRO A 153 -3.11 -24.04 -6.70
N LEU A 154 -3.81 -23.47 -7.69
CA LEU A 154 -3.26 -23.15 -9.00
C LEU A 154 -2.57 -21.78 -9.01
N GLY A 155 -1.71 -21.56 -9.99
CA GLY A 155 -1.16 -20.24 -10.26
C GLY A 155 -2.24 -19.25 -10.71
N GLY A 156 -2.13 -18.00 -10.27
CA GLY A 156 -2.94 -16.89 -10.74
C GLY A 156 -2.43 -16.28 -12.05
N ALA A 157 -3.08 -15.21 -12.50
CA ALA A 157 -2.71 -14.52 -13.75
C ALA A 157 -1.26 -14.00 -13.76
N ASP A 158 -0.75 -13.49 -12.63
CA ASP A 158 0.61 -12.97 -12.53
C ASP A 158 1.66 -14.09 -12.62
N PHE A 159 1.38 -15.25 -12.02
CA PHE A 159 2.24 -16.43 -12.12
C PHE A 159 2.28 -17.00 -13.53
N LEU A 160 1.12 -17.12 -14.20
CA LEU A 160 1.08 -17.54 -15.59
C LEU A 160 1.94 -16.64 -16.49
N LYS A 161 1.87 -15.32 -16.33
CA LYS A 161 2.67 -14.38 -17.12
C LYS A 161 4.16 -14.61 -16.90
N HIS A 162 4.58 -14.81 -15.65
CA HIS A 162 5.98 -15.08 -15.32
C HIS A 162 6.48 -16.37 -15.99
N GLU A 163 5.75 -17.47 -15.82
CA GLU A 163 6.11 -18.78 -16.38
C GLU A 163 6.02 -18.81 -17.92
N LEU A 164 5.07 -18.07 -18.50
CA LEU A 164 4.94 -17.94 -19.95
C LEU A 164 6.16 -17.23 -20.55
N SER A 165 6.64 -16.14 -19.94
CA SER A 165 7.86 -15.44 -20.38
C SER A 165 9.06 -16.38 -20.40
N ALA A 166 9.28 -17.11 -19.29
CA ALA A 166 10.37 -18.07 -19.19
C ALA A 166 10.26 -19.21 -20.22
N SER A 167 9.04 -19.73 -20.43
CA SER A 167 8.78 -20.81 -21.38
C SER A 167 8.93 -20.38 -22.83
N LEU A 168 8.58 -19.14 -23.18
CA LEU A 168 8.82 -18.57 -24.51
C LEU A 168 10.33 -18.45 -24.80
N GLU A 169 11.13 -18.02 -23.83
CA GLU A 169 12.59 -17.98 -23.97
C GLU A 169 13.19 -19.38 -24.16
N ASP A 170 12.74 -20.37 -23.37
CA ASP A 170 13.21 -21.76 -23.49
C ASP A 170 12.80 -22.39 -24.83
N SER A 171 11.55 -22.19 -25.25
CA SER A 171 11.01 -22.63 -26.54
C SER A 171 11.83 -22.10 -27.71
N ARG A 172 12.16 -20.79 -27.70
CA ARG A 172 13.03 -20.17 -28.72
C ARG A 172 14.42 -20.79 -28.73
N ARG A 173 15.02 -20.97 -27.56
CA ARG A 173 16.38 -21.53 -27.41
C ARG A 173 16.46 -22.98 -27.89
N ARG A 174 15.45 -23.80 -27.59
CA ARG A 174 15.42 -25.23 -27.95
C ARG A 174 14.77 -25.52 -29.29
N GLN A 175 14.20 -24.51 -29.96
CA GLN A 175 13.40 -24.65 -31.17
C GLN A 175 12.25 -25.66 -31.01
N GLN A 176 11.60 -25.64 -29.85
CA GLN A 176 10.46 -26.52 -29.54
C GLN A 176 9.16 -25.71 -29.55
N PRO A 177 8.02 -26.30 -29.95
CA PRO A 177 6.75 -25.58 -30.01
C PRO A 177 6.21 -25.29 -28.60
N LEU A 178 5.55 -24.14 -28.44
CA LEU A 178 4.84 -23.77 -27.21
C LEU A 178 3.41 -23.39 -27.57
N SER A 179 2.45 -23.98 -26.86
CA SER A 179 1.03 -23.65 -27.04
C SER A 179 0.38 -23.20 -25.74
N LEU A 180 -0.67 -22.39 -25.87
CA LEU A 180 -1.60 -22.08 -24.79
C LEU A 180 -2.98 -22.64 -25.10
N LEU A 181 -3.65 -23.10 -24.07
CA LEU A 181 -5.04 -23.55 -24.10
C LEU A 181 -5.82 -22.78 -23.05
N ALA A 182 -6.91 -22.12 -23.45
CA ALA A 182 -7.85 -21.52 -22.52
C ALA A 182 -9.10 -22.40 -22.43
N LEU A 183 -9.63 -22.49 -21.21
CA LEU A 183 -10.87 -23.19 -20.89
C LEU A 183 -11.71 -22.28 -20.02
N ASP A 184 -12.99 -22.12 -20.34
CA ASP A 184 -13.91 -21.24 -19.62
C ASP A 184 -15.25 -21.97 -19.45
N LEU A 185 -15.73 -22.10 -18.21
CA LEU A 185 -16.96 -22.84 -17.93
C LEU A 185 -18.18 -22.06 -18.45
N ASP A 186 -19.04 -22.71 -19.21
CA ASP A 186 -20.19 -22.04 -19.78
C ASP A 186 -21.31 -21.90 -18.74
N ASN A 187 -21.92 -20.72 -18.69
CA ASN A 187 -23.01 -20.37 -17.77
C ASN A 187 -22.67 -20.54 -16.27
N PHE A 188 -21.41 -20.43 -15.86
CA PHE A 188 -21.00 -20.57 -14.45
C PHE A 188 -21.71 -19.57 -13.52
N THR A 189 -21.99 -18.35 -13.99
CA THR A 189 -22.77 -17.36 -13.23
C THR A 189 -24.16 -17.88 -12.85
N ALA A 190 -24.81 -18.66 -13.71
CA ALA A 190 -26.11 -19.25 -13.40
C ALA A 190 -26.01 -20.31 -12.29
N ILE A 191 -24.90 -21.05 -12.22
CA ILE A 191 -24.61 -21.98 -11.11
C ILE A 191 -24.50 -21.20 -9.81
N ASN A 192 -23.73 -20.10 -9.78
CA ASN A 192 -23.61 -19.25 -8.60
C ASN A 192 -24.95 -18.65 -8.17
N GLN A 193 -25.78 -18.20 -9.10
CA GLN A 193 -27.09 -17.62 -8.80
C GLN A 193 -28.06 -18.65 -8.25
N ARG A 194 -28.03 -19.89 -8.78
CA ARG A 194 -28.97 -20.95 -8.37
C ARG A 194 -28.55 -21.67 -7.09
N PHE A 195 -27.26 -21.93 -6.90
CA PHE A 195 -26.76 -22.78 -5.81
C PHE A 195 -25.85 -22.03 -4.81
N GLY A 196 -25.60 -20.74 -5.04
CA GLY A 196 -24.75 -19.90 -4.20
C GLY A 196 -23.27 -20.02 -4.53
N HIS A 197 -22.51 -18.98 -4.15
CA HIS A 197 -21.07 -18.89 -4.41
C HIS A 197 -20.26 -20.04 -3.80
N SER A 198 -20.65 -20.54 -2.63
CA SER A 198 -19.95 -21.67 -2.00
C SER A 198 -20.03 -22.97 -2.80
N GLU A 199 -21.11 -23.18 -3.56
CA GLU A 199 -21.22 -24.34 -4.45
C GLU A 199 -20.43 -24.12 -5.74
N GLY A 200 -20.46 -22.91 -6.30
CA GLY A 200 -19.59 -22.53 -7.42
C GLY A 200 -18.11 -22.72 -7.08
N ASP A 201 -17.71 -22.36 -5.86
CA ASP A 201 -16.35 -22.57 -5.37
C ASP A 201 -15.98 -24.06 -5.32
N ALA A 202 -16.89 -24.92 -4.86
CA ALA A 202 -16.70 -26.37 -4.85
C ALA A 202 -16.59 -26.95 -6.27
N VAL A 203 -17.40 -26.44 -7.21
CA VAL A 203 -17.33 -26.81 -8.64
C VAL A 203 -15.96 -26.45 -9.22
N LEU A 204 -15.47 -25.23 -8.96
CA LEU A 204 -14.16 -24.79 -9.45
C LEU A 204 -13.01 -25.62 -8.87
N GLN A 205 -13.10 -26.00 -7.60
CA GLN A 205 -12.14 -26.92 -6.98
C GLN A 205 -12.17 -28.30 -7.66
N ALA A 206 -13.35 -28.87 -7.89
CA ALA A 206 -13.49 -30.17 -8.56
C ALA A 206 -12.97 -30.13 -10.01
N VAL A 207 -13.31 -29.08 -10.77
CA VAL A 207 -12.80 -28.86 -12.13
C VAL A 207 -11.29 -28.68 -12.10
N SER A 208 -10.73 -27.90 -11.17
CA SER A 208 -9.27 -27.72 -11.10
C SER A 208 -8.52 -29.04 -10.90
N GLN A 209 -9.03 -29.92 -10.02
CA GLN A 209 -8.44 -31.23 -9.78
C GLN A 209 -8.55 -32.13 -11.01
N LEU A 210 -9.72 -32.14 -11.66
CA LEU A 210 -9.94 -32.89 -12.88
C LEU A 210 -8.98 -32.46 -13.99
N LEU A 211 -8.81 -31.15 -14.20
CA LEU A 211 -7.90 -30.63 -15.22
C LEU A 211 -6.45 -31.06 -14.92
N VAL A 212 -5.98 -30.89 -13.68
CA VAL A 212 -4.62 -31.31 -13.29
C VAL A 212 -4.36 -32.79 -13.56
N LEU A 213 -5.34 -33.67 -13.31
CA LEU A 213 -5.20 -35.11 -13.54
C LEU A 213 -5.07 -35.51 -15.02
N ASN A 214 -5.46 -34.62 -15.94
CA ASN A 214 -5.37 -34.85 -17.39
C ASN A 214 -4.16 -34.14 -18.03
N LEU A 215 -3.30 -33.52 -17.22
CA LEU A 215 -2.14 -32.77 -17.68
C LEU A 215 -0.83 -33.50 -17.36
N ARG A 216 0.19 -33.27 -18.19
CA ARG A 216 1.54 -33.81 -17.98
C ARG A 216 2.23 -33.01 -16.87
N ARG A 217 3.28 -33.60 -16.28
CA ARG A 217 4.07 -32.94 -15.22
C ARG A 217 4.68 -31.58 -15.65
N GLN A 218 4.96 -31.42 -16.94
CA GLN A 218 5.54 -30.19 -17.50
C GLN A 218 4.48 -29.16 -17.93
N ASP A 219 3.21 -29.55 -18.00
CA ASP A 219 2.12 -28.64 -18.33
C ASP A 219 1.76 -27.83 -17.08
N LEU A 220 1.50 -26.54 -17.25
CA LEU A 220 1.15 -25.67 -16.14
C LEU A 220 -0.30 -25.19 -16.26
N LEU A 221 -1.12 -25.54 -15.27
CA LEU A 221 -2.49 -25.05 -15.13
C LEU A 221 -2.55 -23.83 -14.21
N CYS A 222 -3.11 -22.74 -14.73
CA CYS A 222 -3.37 -21.52 -13.98
C CYS A 222 -4.85 -21.13 -14.07
N ARG A 223 -5.35 -20.44 -13.05
CA ARG A 223 -6.67 -19.82 -13.04
C ARG A 223 -6.52 -18.30 -13.23
N LEU A 224 -7.03 -17.76 -14.34
CA LEU A 224 -6.87 -16.34 -14.65
C LEU A 224 -7.82 -15.47 -13.82
N ALA A 225 -9.11 -15.78 -13.91
CA ALA A 225 -10.19 -15.01 -13.29
C ALA A 225 -11.48 -15.83 -13.34
N GLY A 226 -12.29 -15.77 -12.27
CA GLY A 226 -13.61 -16.40 -12.25
C GLY A 226 -13.54 -17.89 -12.57
N ASP A 227 -14.18 -18.29 -13.66
CA ASP A 227 -14.31 -19.63 -14.20
C ASP A 227 -13.33 -19.98 -15.32
N ARG A 228 -12.37 -19.09 -15.58
CA ARG A 228 -11.39 -19.24 -16.66
C ARG A 228 -10.07 -19.83 -16.18
N PHE A 229 -9.67 -20.90 -16.86
CA PHE A 229 -8.40 -21.59 -16.72
C PHE A 229 -7.56 -21.42 -17.98
N VAL A 230 -6.24 -21.39 -17.82
CA VAL A 230 -5.28 -21.43 -18.93
C VAL A 230 -4.24 -22.49 -18.62
N VAL A 231 -3.93 -23.29 -19.62
CA VAL A 231 -2.86 -24.28 -19.61
C VAL A 231 -1.74 -23.79 -20.52
N LEU A 232 -0.54 -23.74 -19.95
CA LEU A 232 0.71 -23.56 -20.67
C LEU A 232 1.26 -24.95 -21.04
N LEU A 233 1.52 -25.18 -22.33
CA LEU A 233 1.88 -26.48 -22.89
C LEU A 233 3.26 -26.40 -23.58
N PRO A 234 4.36 -26.58 -22.82
CA PRO A 234 5.70 -26.70 -23.38
C PRO A 234 5.82 -27.91 -24.31
N ASP A 235 6.71 -27.80 -25.31
CA ASP A 235 7.00 -28.85 -26.30
C ASP A 235 5.76 -29.41 -27.00
N THR A 236 4.74 -28.57 -27.19
CA THR A 236 3.43 -28.97 -27.72
C THR A 236 3.00 -28.07 -28.87
N GLY A 237 2.84 -28.67 -30.05
CA GLY A 237 2.32 -28.00 -31.24
C GLY A 237 0.79 -27.86 -31.24
N GLU A 238 0.27 -27.04 -32.16
CA GLU A 238 -1.14 -26.67 -32.21
C GLU A 238 -2.11 -27.86 -32.30
N SER A 239 -1.81 -28.86 -33.13
CA SER A 239 -2.69 -30.03 -33.32
C SER A 239 -2.80 -30.89 -32.07
N GLN A 240 -1.70 -31.05 -31.33
CA GLN A 240 -1.68 -31.77 -30.05
C GLN A 240 -2.43 -30.99 -28.98
N ALA A 241 -2.22 -29.67 -28.91
CA ALA A 241 -2.93 -28.80 -27.97
C ALA A 241 -4.44 -28.79 -28.24
N ARG A 242 -4.88 -28.80 -29.50
CA ARG A 242 -6.31 -28.92 -29.88
C ARG A 242 -6.92 -30.27 -29.47
N ARG A 243 -6.16 -31.36 -29.58
CA ARG A 243 -6.62 -32.67 -29.11
C ARG A 243 -6.81 -32.67 -27.60
N LEU A 244 -5.83 -32.15 -26.86
CA LEU A 244 -5.93 -32.01 -25.41
C LEU A 244 -7.12 -31.12 -25.02
N ALA A 245 -7.39 -30.04 -25.75
CA ALA A 245 -8.56 -29.19 -25.51
C ALA A 245 -9.88 -29.97 -25.60
N LEU A 246 -10.03 -30.83 -26.59
CA LEU A 246 -11.20 -31.70 -26.72
C LEU A 246 -11.28 -32.74 -25.60
N GLU A 247 -10.15 -33.33 -25.21
CA GLU A 247 -10.08 -34.28 -24.09
C GLU A 247 -10.52 -33.61 -22.77
N LEU A 248 -10.03 -32.40 -22.50
CA LEU A 248 -10.42 -31.63 -21.31
C LEU A 248 -11.89 -31.20 -21.34
N GLU A 249 -12.43 -30.83 -22.50
CA GLU A 249 -13.86 -30.52 -22.66
C GLU A 249 -14.74 -31.74 -22.33
N ILE A 250 -14.38 -32.91 -22.87
CA ILE A 250 -15.07 -34.17 -22.60
C ILE A 250 -14.95 -34.53 -21.11
N ALA A 251 -13.77 -34.38 -20.53
CA ALA A 251 -13.54 -34.64 -19.11
C ALA A 251 -14.46 -33.75 -18.25
N VAL A 252 -14.50 -32.44 -18.48
CA VAL A 252 -15.37 -31.51 -17.76
C VAL A 252 -16.84 -31.88 -17.92
N ARG A 253 -17.28 -32.22 -19.14
CA ARG A 253 -18.66 -32.67 -19.40
C ARG A 253 -19.02 -33.96 -18.66
N SER A 254 -18.05 -34.86 -18.49
CA SER A 254 -18.22 -36.13 -17.79
C SER A 254 -18.25 -35.98 -16.26
N LEU A 255 -17.78 -34.84 -15.72
CA LEU A 255 -17.67 -34.60 -14.28
C LEU A 255 -19.05 -34.67 -13.61
N ALA A 256 -19.26 -35.73 -12.84
CA ALA A 256 -20.48 -35.94 -12.08
C ALA A 256 -20.43 -35.19 -10.73
N HIS A 257 -20.44 -33.86 -10.77
CA HIS A 257 -20.49 -33.05 -9.55
C HIS A 257 -21.91 -33.05 -8.97
N LYS A 258 -22.05 -33.51 -7.72
CA LYS A 258 -23.32 -33.44 -6.97
C LYS A 258 -23.29 -32.23 -6.05
N THR A 259 -24.34 -31.41 -6.12
CA THR A 259 -24.46 -30.24 -5.24
C THR A 259 -24.60 -30.67 -3.78
N ARG A 260 -23.94 -29.96 -2.86
CA ARG A 260 -23.87 -30.35 -1.44
C ARG A 260 -25.22 -30.24 -0.74
N GLN A 261 -26.03 -29.26 -1.11
CA GLN A 261 -27.31 -28.98 -0.46
C GLN A 261 -28.51 -29.62 -1.17
N HIS A 262 -28.49 -29.72 -2.49
CA HIS A 262 -29.67 -30.12 -3.27
C HIS A 262 -29.56 -31.54 -3.84
N SER A 263 -28.40 -32.20 -3.72
CA SER A 263 -28.12 -33.54 -4.29
C SER A 263 -28.38 -33.65 -5.81
N GLU A 264 -28.45 -32.52 -6.49
CA GLU A 264 -28.64 -32.44 -7.95
C GLU A 264 -27.29 -32.64 -8.65
N ARG A 265 -27.30 -33.35 -9.79
CA ARG A 265 -26.11 -33.49 -10.64
C ARG A 265 -26.00 -32.29 -11.56
N LEU A 266 -24.89 -31.56 -11.47
CA LEU A 266 -24.58 -30.48 -12.41
C LEU A 266 -24.04 -31.08 -13.72
N GLN A 267 -24.55 -30.59 -14.84
CA GLN A 267 -23.94 -30.79 -16.14
C GLN A 267 -23.09 -29.57 -16.46
N LEU A 268 -21.78 -29.76 -16.51
CA LEU A 268 -20.84 -28.70 -16.83
C LEU A 268 -20.50 -28.76 -18.32
N VAL A 269 -20.41 -27.60 -18.94
CA VAL A 269 -19.92 -27.43 -20.30
C VAL A 269 -18.79 -26.42 -20.24
N ALA A 270 -17.77 -26.60 -21.06
CA ALA A 270 -16.67 -25.66 -21.14
C ALA A 270 -16.38 -25.32 -22.59
N SER A 271 -16.15 -24.04 -22.85
CA SER A 271 -15.63 -23.55 -24.12
C SER A 271 -14.11 -23.54 -24.06
N THR A 272 -13.46 -24.04 -25.11
CA THR A 272 -11.99 -24.05 -25.21
C THR A 272 -11.48 -23.24 -26.40
N ALA A 273 -10.23 -22.77 -26.30
CA ALA A 273 -9.50 -22.16 -27.40
C ALA A 273 -8.00 -22.48 -27.27
N VAL A 274 -7.32 -22.59 -28.40
CA VAL A 274 -5.90 -22.95 -28.47
C VAL A 274 -5.17 -21.97 -29.38
N VAL A 275 -3.99 -21.54 -28.97
CA VAL A 275 -3.05 -20.77 -29.80
C VAL A 275 -1.64 -21.32 -29.63
N MET A 276 -0.89 -21.39 -30.74
CA MET A 276 0.55 -21.68 -30.71
C MET A 276 1.34 -20.36 -30.82
N ALA A 277 2.47 -20.31 -30.12
CA ALA A 277 3.36 -19.15 -30.13
C ALA A 277 4.12 -19.04 -31.47
N PHE A 278 4.21 -17.82 -32.01
CA PHE A 278 4.98 -17.50 -33.22
C PHE A 278 5.88 -16.28 -32.97
N ASP A 279 7.03 -16.50 -32.33
CA ASP A 279 8.06 -15.49 -32.03
C ASP A 279 7.51 -14.13 -31.54
N GLU A 280 6.53 -14.17 -30.65
CA GLU A 280 5.80 -13.00 -30.16
C GLU A 280 6.01 -12.78 -28.66
N SER A 281 5.54 -11.64 -28.15
CA SER A 281 5.59 -11.35 -26.71
C SER A 281 4.52 -12.14 -25.94
N PRO A 282 4.72 -12.40 -24.64
CA PRO A 282 3.72 -13.03 -23.77
C PRO A 282 2.34 -12.35 -23.84
N GLU A 283 2.31 -11.01 -23.89
CA GLU A 283 1.09 -10.22 -23.94
C GLU A 283 0.34 -10.40 -25.26
N ALA A 284 1.07 -10.45 -26.38
CA ALA A 284 0.48 -10.67 -27.70
C ALA A 284 -0.15 -12.06 -27.80
N LEU A 285 0.52 -13.09 -27.28
CA LEU A 285 0.01 -14.46 -27.27
C LEU A 285 -1.24 -14.59 -26.39
N LEU A 286 -1.22 -14.04 -25.17
CA LEU A 286 -2.39 -14.01 -24.29
C LEU A 286 -3.57 -13.23 -24.90
N LYS A 287 -3.30 -12.14 -25.62
CA LYS A 287 -4.33 -11.38 -26.32
C LYS A 287 -4.98 -12.22 -27.43
N ARG A 288 -4.17 -12.94 -28.23
CA ARG A 288 -4.67 -13.87 -29.25
C ARG A 288 -5.51 -15.00 -28.65
N LEU A 289 -5.05 -15.56 -27.52
CA LEU A 289 -5.80 -16.60 -26.81
C LEU A 289 -7.18 -16.11 -26.38
N ASN A 290 -7.27 -14.91 -25.79
CA ASN A 290 -8.54 -14.33 -25.38
C ASN A 290 -9.48 -14.05 -26.56
N LEU A 291 -8.95 -13.56 -27.68
CA LEU A 291 -9.72 -13.35 -28.90
C LEU A 291 -10.28 -14.66 -29.46
N ALA A 292 -9.45 -15.72 -29.50
CA ALA A 292 -9.87 -17.05 -29.95
C ALA A 292 -10.98 -17.63 -29.04
N LEU A 293 -10.87 -17.45 -27.73
CA LEU A 293 -11.89 -17.89 -26.77
C LEU A 293 -13.21 -17.13 -26.94
N ALA A 294 -13.15 -15.81 -27.15
CA ALA A 294 -14.35 -15.00 -27.39
C ALA A 294 -15.08 -15.41 -28.68
N GLN A 295 -14.34 -15.76 -29.74
CA GLN A 295 -14.89 -16.28 -30.99
C GLN A 295 -15.55 -17.65 -30.79
N SER A 296 -14.90 -18.55 -30.04
CA SER A 296 -15.45 -19.88 -29.70
C SER A 296 -16.84 -19.78 -29.06
N ARG A 297 -16.99 -18.89 -28.07
CA ARG A 297 -18.27 -18.62 -27.39
C ARG A 297 -19.35 -18.02 -28.29
N THR A 298 -18.96 -17.12 -29.20
CA THR A 298 -19.91 -16.47 -30.12
C THR A 298 -20.49 -17.46 -31.12
N THR A 299 -19.69 -18.43 -31.57
CA THR A 299 -20.14 -19.49 -32.48
C THR A 299 -21.15 -20.42 -31.78
N LEU A 300 -20.88 -20.80 -30.53
CA LEU A 300 -21.80 -21.62 -29.73
C LEU A 300 -23.16 -20.95 -29.49
N ALA A 301 -23.17 -19.63 -29.25
CA ALA A 301 -24.39 -18.86 -29.07
C ALA A 301 -25.25 -18.73 -30.35
N LYS A 302 -24.68 -18.96 -31.54
CA LYS A 302 -25.42 -18.94 -32.82
C LYS A 302 -25.91 -20.32 -33.26
N SER A 303 -25.39 -21.39 -32.67
CA SER A 303 -25.75 -22.78 -32.97
C SER A 303 -26.74 -23.41 -31.98
N ALA A 304 -27.11 -22.68 -30.92
CA ALA A 304 -28.11 -23.06 -29.92
C ALA A 304 -29.42 -22.32 -30.17
#